data_AF-A0A1I6W8T1-F1
#
_entry.id   AF-A0A1I6W8T1-F1
#
_cell.length_a   1.000
_cell.length_b   1.000
_cell.length_c   1.000
_cell.angle_alpha   90.00
_cell.angle_beta   90.00
_cell.angle_gamma   90.00
#
_symmetry.space_group_name_H-M   'P 1'
#
loop_
_entity.id
_entity.type
_entity.pdbx_description
1 polymer ?
#
loop_
_entity_poly.entity_id
_entity_poly.type
_entity_poly.pdbx_seq_one_letter_code
_entity_poly.pdbx_strand_id
1 'polypeptide(L)'
;MDVNFFELKFLITDSFYSQVLKNGYSYEQASGICYESFFEYVNCNSIESVIAVSTIIRLKTRHKLQLTKYDIENMKKILELLNVLHLDKILNDSESGYLEEDIQIIEYQFKELR
;
A
#
# COMPACT_ATOMS: atom_id res chain seq x y z
N MET A 1 2.17 -14.61 -11.01
CA MET A 1 2.97 -13.61 -11.76
C MET A 1 3.87 -13.00 -10.71
N ASP A 2 5.19 -13.20 -10.81
CA ASP A 2 6.15 -12.71 -9.80
C ASP A 2 6.45 -11.24 -10.07
N VAL A 3 5.61 -10.34 -9.56
CA VAL A 3 5.83 -8.89 -9.68
C VAL A 3 6.89 -8.47 -8.66
N ASN A 4 7.97 -7.82 -9.13
CA ASN A 4 9.04 -7.32 -8.28
C ASN A 4 8.54 -6.17 -7.37
N PHE A 5 9.13 -6.02 -6.18
CA PHE A 5 8.86 -4.93 -5.23
C PHE A 5 8.68 -3.55 -5.89
N PHE A 6 9.67 -3.08 -6.65
CA PHE A 6 9.61 -1.73 -7.23
C PHE A 6 8.61 -1.63 -8.37
N GLU A 7 8.41 -2.72 -9.11
CA GLU A 7 7.44 -2.80 -10.19
C GLU A 7 6.01 -2.65 -9.64
N LEU A 8 5.66 -3.39 -8.57
CA LEU A 8 4.33 -3.29 -7.97
C LEU A 8 4.06 -1.87 -7.43
N LYS A 9 5.05 -1.27 -6.74
CA LYS A 9 4.93 0.11 -6.24
C LYS A 9 4.76 1.11 -7.38
N PHE A 10 5.52 0.94 -8.46
CA PHE A 10 5.41 1.78 -9.65
C PHE A 10 4.03 1.67 -10.28
N LEU A 11 3.54 0.46 -10.51
CA LEU A 11 2.23 0.21 -11.14
C LEU A 11 1.09 0.82 -10.34
N ILE A 12 1.09 0.68 -9.01
CA ILE A 12 0.08 1.29 -8.14
C ILE A 12 0.14 2.81 -8.21
N THR A 13 1.36 3.37 -8.14
CA THR A 13 1.56 4.82 -8.19
C THR A 13 1.15 5.41 -9.53
N ASP A 14 1.54 4.77 -10.63
CA ASP A 14 1.18 5.18 -11.99
C ASP A 14 -0.32 5.08 -12.22
N SER A 15 -0.97 3.99 -11.77
CA SER A 15 -2.42 3.85 -11.85
C SER A 15 -3.11 4.99 -11.09
N PHE A 16 -2.72 5.24 -9.84
CA PHE A 16 -3.28 6.31 -9.01
C PHE A 16 -3.22 7.68 -9.70
N TYR A 17 -2.05 8.09 -10.19
CA TYR A 17 -1.90 9.39 -10.84
C TYR A 17 -2.47 9.43 -12.26
N SER A 18 -2.46 8.31 -12.99
CA SER A 18 -3.12 8.23 -14.30
C SER A 18 -4.63 8.45 -14.18
N GLN A 19 -5.28 7.88 -13.15
CA GLN A 19 -6.70 8.11 -12.89
C GLN A 19 -6.99 9.60 -12.63
N VAL A 20 -6.13 10.29 -11.88
CA VAL A 20 -6.31 11.71 -11.60
C VAL A 20 -6.04 12.57 -12.84
N LEU A 21 -4.89 12.37 -13.48
CA LEU A 21 -4.40 13.27 -14.54
C LEU A 21 -5.08 13.05 -15.88
N LYS A 22 -5.40 11.80 -16.23
CA LYS A 22 -5.99 11.46 -17.53
C LYS A 22 -7.51 11.42 -17.48
N ASN A 23 -8.08 10.91 -16.39
CA ASN A 23 -9.52 10.69 -16.28
C ASN A 23 -10.24 11.75 -15.42
N GLY A 24 -9.49 12.67 -14.78
CA GLY A 24 -10.06 13.77 -14.00
C GLY A 24 -10.71 13.31 -12.69
N TYR A 25 -10.38 12.12 -12.21
CA TYR A 25 -10.92 11.61 -10.94
C TYR A 25 -10.31 12.30 -9.73
N SER A 26 -11.07 12.34 -8.63
CA SER A 26 -10.52 12.77 -7.35
C SER A 26 -9.48 11.77 -6.82
N TYR A 27 -8.58 12.22 -5.94
CA TYR A 27 -7.64 11.33 -5.27
C TYR A 27 -8.32 10.20 -4.48
N GLU A 28 -9.53 10.46 -3.95
CA GLU A 28 -10.33 9.45 -3.28
C GLU A 28 -10.82 8.37 -4.25
N GLN A 29 -11.39 8.78 -5.39
CA GLN A 29 -11.81 7.87 -6.47
C GLN A 29 -10.63 7.07 -7.02
N ALA A 30 -9.48 7.73 -7.26
CA ALA A 30 -8.27 7.06 -7.72
C ALA A 30 -7.76 6.02 -6.71
N SER A 31 -7.84 6.30 -5.40
CA SER A 31 -7.48 5.32 -4.36
C SER A 31 -8.40 4.09 -4.36
N GLY A 32 -9.71 4.30 -4.56
CA GLY A 32 -10.68 3.22 -4.68
C GLY A 32 -10.41 2.34 -5.90
N ILE A 33 -10.15 2.96 -7.06
CA ILE A 33 -9.79 2.23 -8.29
C ILE A 33 -8.50 1.42 -8.09
N CYS A 34 -7.52 1.92 -7.32
CA CYS A 34 -6.33 1.14 -7.01
C CYS A 34 -6.66 -0.10 -6.17
N TYR A 35 -7.51 0.00 -5.16
CA TYR A 35 -7.93 -1.17 -4.39
C TYR A 35 -8.63 -2.23 -5.26
N GLU A 36 -9.45 -1.80 -6.23
CA GLU A 36 -10.11 -2.70 -7.18
C GLU A 36 -9.11 -3.30 -8.19
N SER A 37 -8.27 -2.47 -8.79
CA SER A 37 -7.33 -2.88 -9.86
C SER A 37 -6.22 -3.81 -9.34
N PHE A 38 -5.83 -3.65 -8.08
CA PHE A 38 -4.79 -4.45 -7.43
C PHE A 38 -5.37 -5.40 -6.36
N PHE A 39 -6.66 -5.75 -6.50
CA PHE A 39 -7.40 -6.56 -5.52
C PHE A 39 -6.69 -7.88 -5.16
N GLU A 40 -6.11 -8.58 -6.14
CA GLU A 40 -5.39 -9.84 -5.90
C GLU A 40 -4.18 -9.64 -4.98
N TYR A 41 -3.40 -8.58 -5.20
CA TYR A 41 -2.25 -8.25 -4.36
C TYR A 41 -2.70 -7.75 -2.99
N VAL A 42 -3.73 -6.93 -2.90
CA VAL A 42 -4.27 -6.45 -1.61
C VAL A 42 -4.73 -7.62 -0.74
N ASN A 43 -5.41 -8.61 -1.31
CA ASN A 43 -6.07 -9.67 -0.55
C ASN A 43 -5.23 -10.93 -0.32
N CYS A 44 -4.08 -11.09 -0.98
CA CYS A 44 -3.16 -12.19 -0.69
C CYS A 44 -2.53 -12.09 0.72
N ASN A 45 -1.88 -13.18 1.17
CA ASN A 45 -1.22 -13.26 2.48
C ASN A 45 0.30 -13.40 2.30
N SER A 46 0.88 -12.50 1.54
CA SER A 46 2.30 -12.49 1.19
C SER A 46 2.84 -11.05 1.17
N ILE A 47 4.12 -10.90 0.81
CA ILE A 47 4.80 -9.60 0.80
C ILE A 47 4.12 -8.60 -0.14
N GLU A 48 3.52 -9.07 -1.23
CA GLU A 48 2.79 -8.26 -2.21
C GLU A 48 1.61 -7.53 -1.58
N SER A 49 0.93 -8.13 -0.59
CA SER A 49 -0.13 -7.45 0.18
C SER A 49 0.42 -6.30 1.00
N VAL A 50 1.56 -6.52 1.66
CA VAL A 50 2.24 -5.48 2.43
C VAL A 50 2.66 -4.34 1.50
N ILE A 51 3.27 -4.63 0.35
CA ILE A 51 3.70 -3.64 -0.63
C ILE A 51 2.49 -2.87 -1.20
N ALA A 52 1.43 -3.57 -1.58
CA ALA A 52 0.28 -2.96 -2.23
C ALA A 52 -0.48 -2.03 -1.29
N VAL A 53 -0.85 -2.55 -0.11
CA VAL A 53 -1.59 -1.77 0.90
C VAL A 53 -0.75 -0.59 1.38
N SER A 54 0.53 -0.80 1.70
CA SER A 54 1.39 0.29 2.19
C SER A 54 1.56 1.41 1.18
N THR A 55 1.70 1.06 -0.10
CA THR A 55 1.79 2.06 -1.18
C THR A 55 0.50 2.84 -1.33
N ILE A 56 -0.67 2.18 -1.31
CA ILE A 56 -1.97 2.86 -1.40
C ILE A 56 -2.17 3.78 -0.19
N ILE A 57 -1.95 3.29 1.04
CA ILE A 57 -2.10 4.10 2.26
C ILE A 57 -1.18 5.31 2.23
N ARG A 58 0.09 5.14 1.84
CA ARG A 58 1.01 6.27 1.70
C ARG A 58 0.51 7.33 0.71
N LEU A 59 -0.05 6.91 -0.43
CA LEU A 59 -0.63 7.84 -1.40
C LEU A 59 -1.82 8.59 -0.82
N LYS A 60 -2.70 7.89 -0.09
CA LYS A 60 -3.84 8.50 0.62
C LYS A 60 -3.36 9.51 1.67
N THR A 61 -2.39 9.15 2.49
CA THR A 61 -1.81 10.04 3.51
C THR A 61 -1.13 11.27 2.88
N ARG A 62 -0.35 11.09 1.80
CA ARG A 62 0.29 12.20 1.07
C ARG A 62 -0.73 13.24 0.61
N HIS A 63 -1.90 12.79 0.15
CA HIS A 63 -2.98 13.66 -0.33
C HIS A 63 -4.02 13.99 0.75
N LYS A 64 -3.70 13.71 2.03
CA LYS A 64 -4.53 14.03 3.20
C LYS A 64 -5.95 13.49 3.10
N LEU A 65 -6.11 12.31 2.50
CA LEU A 65 -7.40 11.65 2.40
C LEU A 65 -7.80 11.05 3.74
N GLN A 66 -9.10 11.05 4.02
CA GLN A 66 -9.63 10.34 5.16
C GLN A 66 -9.44 8.83 4.97
N LEU A 67 -8.91 8.16 5.99
CA LEU A 67 -8.81 6.71 6.03
C LEU A 67 -10.15 6.12 6.48
N THR A 68 -10.64 5.16 5.71
CA THR A 68 -11.89 4.44 5.91
C THR A 68 -11.68 3.25 6.84
N LYS A 69 -12.77 2.62 7.28
CA LYS A 69 -12.70 1.36 8.02
C LYS A 69 -11.95 0.26 7.25
N TYR A 70 -12.13 0.19 5.93
CA TYR A 70 -11.45 -0.78 5.08
C TYR A 70 -9.93 -0.55 5.04
N ASP A 71 -9.50 0.72 5.06
CA ASP A 71 -8.07 1.05 5.18
C ASP A 71 -7.52 0.56 6.53
N ILE A 72 -8.24 0.78 7.63
CA ILE A 72 -7.84 0.36 8.97
C ILE A 72 -7.74 -1.17 9.07
N GLU A 73 -8.69 -1.90 8.49
CA GLU A 73 -8.66 -3.37 8.42
C GLU A 73 -7.45 -3.88 7.63
N ASN A 74 -7.14 -3.27 6.48
CA ASN A 74 -5.96 -3.63 5.69
C ASN A 74 -4.64 -3.25 6.38
N MET A 75 -4.56 -2.08 7.03
CA MET A 75 -3.40 -1.69 7.84
C MET A 75 -3.14 -2.71 8.95
N LYS A 76 -4.18 -3.11 9.68
CA LYS A 76 -4.07 -4.15 10.70
C LYS A 76 -3.56 -5.47 10.10
N LYS A 77 -4.14 -5.91 8.98
CA LYS A 77 -3.75 -7.13 8.29
C LYS A 77 -2.26 -7.13 7.94
N ILE A 78 -1.75 -6.06 7.33
CA ILE A 78 -0.33 -6.03 6.91
C ILE A 78 0.63 -5.92 8.09
N LEU A 79 0.23 -5.24 9.18
CA LEU A 79 1.02 -5.22 10.42
C LEU A 79 1.11 -6.61 11.05
N GLU A 80 0.03 -7.40 10.97
CA GLU A 80 0.05 -8.82 11.39
C GLU A 80 0.94 -9.67 10.47
N LEU A 81 0.88 -9.45 9.14
CA LEU A 81 1.74 -10.15 8.18
C LEU A 81 3.23 -9.86 8.41
N LEU A 82 3.60 -8.62 8.74
CA LEU A 82 4.99 -8.26 9.01
C LEU A 82 5.61 -9.04 10.18
N ASN A 83 4.79 -9.49 11.15
CA ASN A 83 5.28 -10.28 12.28
C ASN A 83 5.60 -11.74 11.91
N VAL A 84 5.05 -12.23 10.80
CA VAL A 84 5.23 -13.63 10.36
C VAL A 84 6.13 -13.76 9.13
N LEU A 85 6.29 -12.68 8.36
CA LEU A 85 7.16 -12.66 7.18
C LEU A 85 8.62 -12.46 7.56
N HIS A 86 9.50 -13.32 7.04
CA HIS A 86 10.95 -13.16 7.14
C HIS A 86 11.44 -12.19 6.05
N LEU A 87 11.26 -10.89 6.25
CA LEU A 87 11.56 -9.85 5.25
C LEU A 87 13.01 -9.90 4.76
N ASP A 88 13.95 -10.23 5.65
CA ASP A 88 15.38 -10.39 5.39
C ASP A 88 15.71 -11.46 4.33
N LYS A 89 14.78 -12.41 4.11
CA LYS A 89 14.90 -13.46 3.10
C LYS A 89 14.18 -13.13 1.79
N ILE A 90 13.34 -12.10 1.80
CA ILE A 90 12.46 -11.77 0.68
C ILE A 90 12.95 -10.51 -0.03
N LEU A 91 13.40 -9.52 0.73
CA LEU A 91 13.77 -8.19 0.24
C LEU A 91 15.26 -7.97 0.37
N ASN A 92 15.83 -7.24 -0.59
CA ASN A 92 17.18 -6.69 -0.43
C ASN A 92 17.17 -5.45 0.47
N ASP A 93 18.36 -4.95 0.84
CA ASP A 93 18.52 -3.80 1.75
C ASP A 93 17.79 -2.54 1.24
N SER A 94 17.81 -2.29 -0.07
CA SER A 94 17.15 -1.12 -0.64
C SER A 94 15.64 -1.25 -0.55
N GLU A 95 15.08 -2.38 -0.96
CA GLU A 95 13.65 -2.67 -0.88
C GLU A 95 13.14 -2.61 0.55
N SER A 96 13.93 -3.16 1.48
CA SER A 96 13.64 -3.12 2.92
C SER A 96 13.57 -1.69 3.44
N GLY A 97 14.55 -0.84 3.09
CA GLY A 97 14.53 0.58 3.49
C GLY A 97 13.31 1.34 2.96
N TYR A 98 12.93 1.14 1.70
CA TYR A 98 11.72 1.75 1.15
C TYR A 98 10.43 1.23 1.79
N LEU A 99 10.39 -0.06 2.15
CA LEU A 99 9.23 -0.62 2.82
C LEU A 99 9.11 -0.07 4.25
N GLU A 100 10.23 0.03 4.96
CA GLU A 100 10.28 0.53 6.33
C GLU A 100 9.71 1.96 6.44
N GLU A 101 10.06 2.86 5.52
CA GLU A 101 9.47 4.21 5.44
C GLU A 101 7.93 4.16 5.33
N ASP A 102 7.41 3.29 4.48
CA ASP A 102 5.97 3.15 4.28
C ASP A 102 5.28 2.53 5.51
N ILE A 103 5.93 1.56 6.18
CA ILE A 103 5.41 0.95 7.40
C ILE A 103 5.37 1.94 8.56
N GLN A 104 6.39 2.79 8.72
CA GLN A 104 6.37 3.84 9.74
C GLN A 104 5.17 4.79 9.57
N ILE A 105 4.82 5.13 8.33
CA ILE A 105 3.62 5.93 8.03
C ILE A 105 2.36 5.17 8.47
N ILE A 106 2.25 3.89 8.13
CA ILE A 106 1.09 3.06 8.50
C ILE A 106 0.96 2.95 10.02
N GLU A 107 2.03 2.65 10.73
CA GLU A 107 2.01 2.53 12.19
C GLU A 107 1.56 3.83 12.86
N TYR A 108 2.04 4.97 12.36
CA TYR A 108 1.62 6.28 12.85
C TYR A 108 0.13 6.50 12.62
N GLN A 109 -0.36 6.31 11.39
CA GLN A 109 -1.78 6.49 11.06
C GLN A 109 -2.68 5.52 11.84
N PHE A 110 -2.25 4.28 12.02
CA PHE A 110 -3.01 3.26 12.74
C PHE A 110 -3.11 3.53 14.25
N LYS A 111 -2.08 4.15 14.84
CA LYS A 111 -2.11 4.60 16.25
C LYS A 111 -3.05 5.78 16.46
N GLU A 112 -3.03 6.76 15.56
CA GLU A 112 -3.89 7.97 15.66
C GLU A 112 -5.39 7.67 15.48
N LEU A 113 -5.73 6.56 14.82
CA LEU A 113 -7.11 6.16 14.52
C LEU A 113 -7.69 5.13 15.51
N ARG A 114 -6.93 4.71 16.52
CA ARG A 114 -7.34 3.78 17.59
C ARG A 114 -7.73 4.51 18.86
#